data_AF-A0AAV2WFI1-F1
#
_entry.id   AF-A0AAV2WFI1-F1
#
_cell.length_a   1.000
_cell.length_b   1.000
_cell.length_c   1.000
_cell.angle_alpha   90.00
_cell.angle_beta   90.00
_cell.angle_gamma   90.00
#
_symmetry.space_group_name_H-M   'P 1'
#
loop_
_entity.id
_entity.type
_entity.pdbx_description
1 polymer ?
#
loop_
_entity_poly.entity_id
_entity_poly.type
_entity_poly.pdbx_seq_one_letter_code
_entity_poly.pdbx_strand_id
1 'polypeptide(L)'
;MFMDSEANSKCDDWKDRLDQFDVDAASWFSLDANIPASEWTPEQRSSMEHIASVMSKYAEDLERIGKDSGSAIFDDFANLAGQYWRAFVEAIPSYTTDDSYLSSAASQAGFILYNACAYSDGK
;
A
#
# COMPACT_ATOMS: atom_id res chain seq x y z
N MET A 1 -5.47 19.56 13.60
CA MET A 1 -6.44 19.32 12.50
C MET A 1 -5.96 18.09 11.76
N PHE A 2 -6.82 17.22 11.22
CA PHE A 2 -6.37 15.99 10.56
C PHE A 2 -5.45 16.28 9.35
N MET A 3 -5.83 17.27 8.54
CA MET A 3 -5.00 17.83 7.46
C MET A 3 -4.66 19.28 7.81
N ASP A 4 -3.43 19.56 8.22
CA ASP A 4 -2.90 20.92 8.33
C ASP A 4 -2.10 21.31 7.08
N SER A 5 -1.54 22.52 7.05
CA SER A 5 -0.78 23.01 5.89
C SER A 5 0.47 22.19 5.60
N GLU A 6 1.07 21.56 6.61
CA GLU A 6 2.26 20.72 6.46
C GLU A 6 1.86 19.40 5.79
N ALA A 7 0.80 18.75 6.28
CA ALA A 7 0.22 17.56 5.67
C ALA A 7 -0.19 17.79 4.20
N ASN A 8 -0.80 18.94 3.89
CA ASN A 8 -1.24 19.26 2.53
C ASN A 8 -0.09 19.32 1.51
N SER A 9 1.14 19.67 1.95
CA SER A 9 2.30 19.78 1.06
C SER A 9 2.73 18.46 0.43
N LYS A 10 2.28 17.32 0.99
CA LYS A 10 2.59 15.96 0.52
C LYS A 10 1.44 15.25 -0.19
N CYS A 11 0.31 15.91 -0.38
CA CYS A 11 -0.85 15.28 -0.99
C CYS A 11 -0.62 14.84 -2.44
N ASP A 12 0.10 15.62 -3.24
CA ASP A 12 0.39 15.23 -4.63
C ASP A 12 1.38 14.06 -4.68
N ASP A 13 2.49 14.13 -3.92
CA ASP A 13 3.45 13.01 -3.78
C ASP A 13 2.73 11.71 -3.35
N TRP A 14 1.77 11.81 -2.43
CA TRP A 14 0.99 10.67 -1.93
C TRP A 14 0.07 10.08 -2.99
N LYS A 15 -0.77 10.91 -3.63
CA LYS A 15 -1.71 10.50 -4.69
C LYS A 15 -0.95 9.87 -5.86
N ASP A 16 0.10 10.52 -6.33
CA ASP A 16 0.93 10.02 -7.44
C ASP A 16 1.55 8.66 -7.11
N ARG A 17 1.99 8.46 -5.86
CA ARG A 17 2.57 7.17 -5.46
C ARG A 17 1.53 6.05 -5.41
N LEU A 18 0.31 6.35 -4.98
CA LEU A 18 -0.82 5.40 -5.00
C LEU A 18 -1.17 5.02 -6.45
N ASP A 19 -1.33 6.01 -7.33
CA ASP A 19 -1.63 5.78 -8.74
C ASP A 19 -0.53 4.95 -9.44
N GLN A 20 0.74 5.22 -9.13
CA GLN A 20 1.85 4.44 -9.66
C GLN A 20 1.86 3.00 -9.15
N PHE A 21 1.43 2.75 -7.89
CA PHE A 21 1.32 1.39 -7.37
C PHE A 21 0.28 0.57 -8.14
N ASP A 22 -0.86 1.17 -8.52
CA ASP A 22 -1.88 0.47 -9.31
C ASP A 22 -1.33 0.03 -10.68
N VAL A 23 -0.47 0.84 -11.29
CA VAL A 23 0.23 0.48 -12.53
C VAL A 23 1.25 -0.64 -12.28
N ASP A 24 2.10 -0.49 -11.26
CA ASP A 24 3.16 -1.45 -10.96
C ASP A 24 2.59 -2.83 -10.53
N ALA A 25 1.42 -2.83 -9.90
CA ALA A 25 0.76 -4.01 -9.35
C ALA A 25 -0.33 -4.62 -10.24
N ALA A 26 -0.51 -4.13 -11.47
CA ALA A 26 -1.58 -4.55 -12.37
C ALA A 26 -1.63 -6.07 -12.61
N SER A 27 -0.47 -6.74 -12.68
CA SER A 27 -0.40 -8.19 -12.88
C SER A 27 -0.90 -8.98 -11.66
N TRP A 28 -0.65 -8.47 -10.45
CA TRP A 28 -1.12 -9.06 -9.21
C TRP A 28 -2.65 -8.98 -9.07
N PHE A 29 -3.27 -7.88 -9.50
CA PHE A 29 -4.73 -7.74 -9.49
C PHE A 29 -5.47 -8.76 -10.35
N SER A 30 -4.79 -9.39 -11.30
CA SER A 30 -5.35 -10.45 -12.14
C SER A 30 -5.28 -11.84 -11.50
N LEU A 31 -4.60 -11.99 -10.35
CA LEU A 31 -4.49 -13.25 -9.63
C LEU A 31 -5.73 -13.48 -8.75
N ASP A 32 -6.16 -14.74 -8.65
CA ASP A 32 -7.22 -15.13 -7.73
C ASP A 32 -6.66 -15.27 -6.31
N ALA A 33 -7.02 -14.31 -5.44
CA ALA A 33 -6.63 -14.28 -4.04
C ALA A 33 -7.20 -15.46 -3.21
N ASN A 34 -8.12 -16.26 -3.76
CA ASN A 34 -8.65 -17.44 -3.08
C ASN A 34 -7.78 -18.69 -3.26
N ILE A 35 -6.69 -18.61 -4.03
CA ILE A 35 -5.76 -19.74 -4.24
C ILE A 35 -4.58 -19.60 -3.25
N PRO A 36 -4.42 -20.53 -2.29
CA PRO A 36 -3.30 -20.48 -1.34
C PRO A 36 -1.97 -20.86 -1.99
N ALA A 37 -0.85 -20.49 -1.37
CA ALA A 37 0.50 -20.75 -1.87
C ALA A 37 0.82 -22.24 -2.13
N SER A 38 0.13 -23.14 -1.42
CA SER A 38 0.24 -24.60 -1.61
C SER A 38 -0.32 -25.08 -2.95
N GLU A 39 -1.17 -24.28 -3.60
CA GLU A 39 -1.88 -24.63 -4.83
C GLU A 39 -1.44 -23.79 -6.04
N TRP A 40 -0.53 -22.83 -5.85
CA TRP A 40 -0.02 -21.99 -6.93
C TRP A 40 0.69 -22.80 -8.02
N THR A 41 0.42 -22.44 -9.27
CA THR A 41 1.27 -22.83 -10.39
C THR A 41 2.65 -22.14 -10.28
N PRO A 42 3.70 -22.64 -10.97
CA PRO A 42 4.99 -21.96 -11.00
C PRO A 42 4.89 -20.50 -11.46
N GLU A 43 4.01 -20.19 -12.41
CA GLU A 43 3.79 -18.84 -12.91
C GLU A 43 3.14 -17.95 -11.85
N GLN A 44 2.09 -18.43 -11.16
CA GLN A 44 1.46 -17.69 -10.07
C GLN A 44 2.45 -17.39 -8.94
N ARG A 45 3.27 -18.38 -8.56
CA ARG A 45 4.33 -18.22 -7.57
C ARG A 45 5.33 -17.16 -8.01
N SER A 46 5.80 -17.21 -9.25
CA SER A 46 6.72 -16.21 -9.79
C SER A 46 6.11 -14.81 -9.80
N SER A 47 4.82 -14.66 -10.12
CA SER A 47 4.13 -13.37 -10.06
C SER A 47 4.01 -12.84 -8.63
N MET A 48 3.68 -13.70 -7.67
CA MET A 48 3.59 -13.33 -6.25
C MET A 48 4.97 -12.97 -5.66
N GLU A 49 6.03 -13.68 -6.02
CA GLU A 49 7.40 -13.34 -5.63
C GLU A 49 7.88 -12.03 -6.27
N HIS A 50 7.46 -11.75 -7.51
CA HIS A 50 7.78 -10.47 -8.16
C HIS A 50 7.08 -9.30 -7.47
N ILE A 51 5.78 -9.42 -7.18
CA ILE A 51 5.02 -8.34 -6.56
C ILE A 51 5.48 -8.06 -5.12
N ALA A 52 6.04 -9.05 -4.42
CA ALA A 52 6.65 -8.88 -3.10
C ALA A 52 7.68 -7.72 -3.08
N SER A 53 8.51 -7.62 -4.14
CA SER A 53 9.51 -6.56 -4.28
C SER A 53 8.89 -5.18 -4.53
N VAL A 54 7.82 -5.14 -5.35
CA VAL A 54 7.06 -3.92 -5.65
C VAL A 54 6.39 -3.38 -4.39
N MET A 55 5.71 -4.25 -3.63
CA MET A 55 5.03 -3.91 -2.39
C MET A 55 6.01 -3.50 -1.28
N SER A 56 7.19 -4.13 -1.21
CA SER A 56 8.24 -3.71 -0.28
C SER A 56 8.71 -2.28 -0.58
N LYS A 57 8.98 -1.98 -1.86
CA LYS A 57 9.38 -0.64 -2.28
C LYS A 57 8.27 0.39 -2.07
N TYR A 58 7.02 -0.01 -2.30
CA TYR A 58 5.85 0.82 -2.05
C TYR A 58 5.72 1.18 -0.57
N ALA A 59 5.81 0.20 0.33
CA ALA A 59 5.81 0.43 1.78
C ALA A 59 6.88 1.45 2.20
N GLU A 60 8.11 1.30 1.70
CA GLU A 60 9.20 2.25 1.96
C GLU A 60 8.89 3.67 1.46
N ASP A 61 8.26 3.79 0.29
CA ASP A 61 7.87 5.10 -0.25
C ASP A 61 6.78 5.75 0.59
N LEU A 62 5.79 4.99 1.04
CA LEU A 62 4.72 5.50 1.90
C LEU A 62 5.31 6.05 3.21
N GLU A 63 6.13 5.25 3.89
CA GLU A 63 6.81 5.64 5.14
C GLU A 63 7.69 6.88 4.93
N ARG A 64 8.41 6.96 3.81
CA ARG A 64 9.24 8.13 3.48
C ARG A 64 8.39 9.39 3.25
N ILE A 65 7.33 9.31 2.46
CA ILE A 65 6.43 10.45 2.21
C ILE A 65 5.79 10.90 3.53
N GLY A 66 5.36 9.95 4.37
CA GLY A 66 4.85 10.20 5.71
C GLY A 66 5.81 11.01 6.57
N LYS A 67 7.05 10.52 6.68
CA LYS A 67 8.12 11.17 7.42
C LYS A 67 8.42 12.57 6.90
N ASP A 68 8.43 12.74 5.58
CA ASP A 68 8.73 14.01 4.92
C ASP A 68 7.56 15.03 5.00
N SER A 69 6.39 14.63 5.53
CA SER A 69 5.20 15.49 5.60
C SER A 69 5.24 16.56 6.70
N GLY A 70 6.05 16.37 7.73
CA GLY A 70 6.06 17.24 8.92
C GLY A 70 4.85 17.05 9.85
N SER A 71 3.82 16.31 9.44
CA SER A 71 2.59 16.09 10.22
C SER A 71 2.59 14.70 10.88
N ALA A 72 2.55 14.65 12.21
CA ALA A 72 2.53 13.39 12.96
C ALA A 72 1.32 12.50 12.60
N ILE A 73 0.16 13.11 12.34
CA ILE A 73 -1.05 12.35 11.95
C ILE A 73 -0.84 11.71 10.57
N PHE A 74 -0.30 12.47 9.61
CA PHE A 74 -0.03 11.95 8.27
C PHE A 74 1.01 10.82 8.34
N ASP A 75 2.10 11.03 9.08
CA ASP A 75 3.15 10.04 9.28
C ASP A 75 2.62 8.74 9.91
N ASP A 76 1.76 8.82 10.93
CA ASP A 76 1.17 7.65 11.58
C ASP A 76 0.36 6.78 10.61
N PHE A 77 -0.50 7.38 9.76
CA PHE A 77 -1.28 6.63 8.78
C PHE A 77 -0.41 6.10 7.63
N ALA A 78 0.63 6.84 7.24
CA ALA A 78 1.57 6.39 6.24
C ALA A 78 2.37 5.16 6.70
N ASN A 79 2.85 5.18 7.95
CA ASN A 79 3.50 4.03 8.58
C ASN A 79 2.52 2.87 8.74
N LEU A 80 1.26 3.11 9.14
CA LEU A 80 0.26 2.05 9.23
C LEU A 80 0.07 1.33 7.89
N ALA A 81 -0.04 2.09 6.78
CA ALA A 81 -0.15 1.51 5.45
C ALA A 81 1.11 0.71 5.07
N GLY A 82 2.31 1.28 5.28
CA GLY A 82 3.59 0.60 5.00
C GLY A 82 3.75 -0.70 5.79
N GLN A 83 3.42 -0.70 7.07
CA GLN A 83 3.55 -1.88 7.94
C GLN A 83 2.63 -3.03 7.53
N TYR A 84 1.39 -2.75 7.13
CA TYR A 84 0.50 -3.80 6.62
C TYR A 84 0.94 -4.34 5.26
N TRP A 85 1.52 -3.51 4.38
CA TRP A 85 2.14 -3.99 3.15
C TRP A 85 3.33 -4.91 3.43
N ARG A 86 4.20 -4.56 4.38
CA ARG A 86 5.32 -5.42 4.81
C ARG A 86 4.81 -6.75 5.37
N ALA A 87 3.78 -6.72 6.21
CA ALA A 87 3.16 -7.93 6.73
C ALA A 87 2.59 -8.83 5.61
N PHE A 88 1.94 -8.23 4.60
CA PHE A 88 1.47 -8.98 3.43
C PHE A 88 2.64 -9.61 2.67
N VAL A 89 3.72 -8.86 2.43
CA VAL A 89 4.93 -9.38 1.78
C VAL A 89 5.53 -10.56 2.55
N GLU A 90 5.63 -10.46 3.86
CA GLU A 90 6.14 -11.54 4.71
C GLU A 90 5.26 -12.79 4.67
N ALA A 91 3.95 -12.64 4.45
CA ALA A 91 3.02 -13.75 4.33
C ALA A 91 3.07 -14.47 2.97
N ILE A 92 3.57 -13.82 1.90
CA ILE A 92 3.56 -14.37 0.53
C ILE A 92 4.10 -15.81 0.41
N PRO A 93 5.25 -16.19 1.02
CA PRO A 93 5.81 -17.53 0.87
C PRO A 93 4.89 -18.65 1.39
N SER A 94 4.03 -18.33 2.36
CA SER A 94 3.07 -19.23 3.01
C SER A 94 1.63 -18.75 2.86
N TYR A 95 1.35 -17.97 1.80
CA TYR A 95 0.09 -17.27 1.63
C TYR A 95 -1.13 -18.18 1.80
N THR A 96 -2.04 -17.73 2.65
CA THR A 96 -3.39 -18.24 2.81
C THR A 96 -4.39 -17.19 2.36
N THR A 97 -5.63 -17.59 2.09
CA THR A 97 -6.69 -16.67 1.66
C THR A 97 -6.93 -15.54 2.66
N ASP A 98 -6.74 -15.82 3.96
CA ASP A 98 -6.92 -14.84 5.04
C ASP A 98 -5.85 -13.74 5.01
N ASP A 99 -4.67 -14.01 4.44
CA ASP A 99 -3.61 -13.01 4.30
C ASP A 99 -3.99 -11.91 3.31
N SER A 100 -5.00 -12.12 2.44
CA SER A 100 -5.55 -11.05 1.60
C SER A 100 -6.04 -9.84 2.41
N TYR A 101 -6.49 -10.06 3.65
CA TYR A 101 -6.93 -8.97 4.53
C TYR A 101 -5.78 -8.04 4.95
N LEU A 102 -4.52 -8.50 4.92
CA LEU A 102 -3.36 -7.64 5.19
C LEU A 102 -3.21 -6.58 4.09
N SER A 103 -3.26 -6.99 2.83
CA SER A 103 -3.23 -6.06 1.68
C SER A 103 -4.44 -5.12 1.69
N SER A 104 -5.62 -5.63 2.03
CA SER A 104 -6.84 -4.81 2.15
C SER A 104 -6.70 -3.73 3.22
N ALA A 105 -6.20 -4.10 4.41
CA ALA A 105 -5.96 -3.14 5.49
C ALA A 105 -4.90 -2.09 5.09
N ALA A 106 -3.84 -2.51 4.39
CA ALA A 106 -2.81 -1.61 3.87
C ALA A 106 -3.40 -0.57 2.90
N SER A 107 -4.20 -1.02 1.91
CA SER A 107 -4.88 -0.15 0.95
C SER A 107 -5.84 0.81 1.65
N GLN A 108 -6.63 0.34 2.61
CA GLN A 108 -7.58 1.19 3.32
C GLN A 108 -6.87 2.26 4.16
N ALA A 109 -5.75 1.93 4.81
CA ALA A 109 -4.92 2.91 5.48
C ALA A 109 -4.38 3.97 4.50
N GLY A 110 -3.96 3.55 3.31
CA GLY A 110 -3.53 4.47 2.26
C GLY A 110 -4.65 5.39 1.75
N PHE A 111 -5.86 4.87 1.62
CA PHE A 111 -7.03 5.62 1.17
C PHE A 111 -7.55 6.63 2.19
N ILE A 112 -7.27 6.46 3.49
CA ILE A 112 -7.59 7.49 4.49
C ILE A 112 -6.89 8.81 4.12
N LEU A 113 -5.58 8.75 3.85
CA LEU A 113 -4.80 9.91 3.46
C LEU A 113 -5.17 10.43 2.07
N TYR A 114 -5.43 9.53 1.11
CA TYR A 114 -5.92 9.92 -0.22
C TYR A 114 -7.20 10.77 -0.12
N ASN A 115 -8.21 10.28 0.60
CA ASN A 115 -9.50 10.95 0.72
C ASN A 115 -9.39 12.26 1.51
N ALA A 116 -8.53 12.30 2.54
CA ALA A 116 -8.27 13.52 3.28
C ALA A 116 -7.61 14.60 2.40
N CYS A 117 -6.66 14.19 1.54
CA CYS A 117 -6.05 15.05 0.53
C CYS A 117 -7.04 15.54 -0.53
N ALA A 118 -7.91 14.67 -1.02
CA ALA A 118 -8.95 15.06 -1.96
C ALA A 118 -9.89 16.12 -1.37
N TYR A 119 -10.31 15.94 -0.11
CA TYR A 119 -11.14 16.92 0.60
C TYR A 119 -10.42 18.26 0.80
N SER A 120 -9.12 18.25 1.13
CA SER A 120 -8.35 19.50 1.28
C SER A 120 -8.17 20.27 -0.04
N ASP A 121 -8.19 19.57 -1.17
CA ASP A 121 -8.15 20.17 -2.52
C ASP A 121 -9.50 20.82 -2.93
N GLY A 122 -10.52 20.77 -2.05
CA GLY A 122 -11.87 21.26 -2.33
C GLY A 122 -12.68 20.34 -3.25
N LYS A 123 -12.32 19.05 -3.29
CA LYS A 123 -13.03 18.01 -4.05
C LYS A 123 -13.90 17.15 -3.15
#